data_AF-A0A3D3WCS5-F1
#
_entry.id   AF-A0A3D3WCS5-F1
#
_cell.length_a   1.000
_cell.length_b   1.000
_cell.length_c   1.000
_cell.angle_alpha   90.00
_cell.angle_beta   90.00
_cell.angle_gamma   90.00
#
_symmetry.space_group_name_H-M   'P 1'
#
loop_
_entity.id
_entity.type
_entity.pdbx_description
1 polymer ?
#
loop_
_entity_poly.entity_id
_entity_poly.type
_entity_poly.pdbx_seq_one_letter_code
_entity_poly.pdbx_strand_id
1 'polypeptide(L)'
;KENSRRHILSRCFNRGFTDGYFLQKPGAHLMSRERTDNQGIWAGTIQGADVFRQVLRIQLKEPLSIGDGIEIIQNKKNLMGGEVKRLLCDGKAVETVRSGPAELILADRKTRENLMPLVHQKADLFKTSDSKLSQEARATYAKIGGIRRNPVKLSLSAKVGQPLVLKGWDDLGHYTEVQSEALCQQAISQPTTPEQMKSQLDRFGNTLFVLTQTEIEADPQVMVPASTINQLRRQWTETIEAQRLQHYHKAYPGADSFEDRLSKIKSASFHCCDALAQIPLPDRPAPCLTMRVGDMDGLKAALSAGIKEVYFGGDAFRGRKGILDMPTISQAADLCLKFGAKGYYVLPRIIHEHQIPQIEKQCSWAKQAGVAGYMASNPGALQLCREWGLEHWMTDWPLNLMNHSAMHLIKAMGAKRLCLSPELTFDQIMGMGDQDIPLEAVIHGRLPLMILEHCLPGSLIGNDGSNRQCGQPCRQGGFTLEDRMHFRFPVEQDMDCRNWIFNAKTHSMLEYLPKLLLTGLSHFRVEAMNEKAGWIYQVSEAYQTALELAGKPQWKEQVKHLRERLDEVTPQGFTTGHYFRGVDDFSKN
;
A
#
# COMPACT_ATOMS: atom_id res chain seq x y z
N LYS A 1 -2.73 28.36 -18.08
CA LYS A 1 -3.47 27.85 -16.89
C LYS A 1 -2.77 26.63 -16.27
N GLU A 2 -2.30 25.67 -17.07
CA GLU A 2 -1.61 24.46 -16.58
C GLU A 2 -0.28 24.74 -15.87
N ASN A 3 0.59 25.58 -16.45
CA ASN A 3 1.83 26.04 -15.80
C ASN A 3 1.59 26.71 -14.43
N SER A 4 0.44 27.37 -14.25
CA SER A 4 0.08 28.01 -12.98
C SER A 4 -0.31 26.99 -11.91
N ARG A 5 -1.01 25.91 -12.26
CA ARG A 5 -1.36 24.83 -11.32
C ARG A 5 -0.15 23.98 -10.94
N ARG A 6 0.70 23.62 -11.90
CA ARG A 6 1.95 22.89 -11.64
C ARG A 6 2.86 23.67 -10.69
N HIS A 7 2.95 24.99 -10.89
CA HIS A 7 3.68 25.88 -9.99
C HIS A 7 3.08 25.94 -8.57
N ILE A 8 1.76 25.96 -8.44
CA ILE A 8 1.08 25.85 -7.12
C ILE A 8 1.42 24.51 -6.46
N LEU A 9 1.37 23.39 -7.20
CA LEU A 9 1.70 22.07 -6.66
C LEU A 9 3.16 22.01 -6.19
N SER A 10 4.10 22.63 -6.91
CA SER A 10 5.50 22.68 -6.47
C SER A 10 5.72 23.44 -5.16
N ARG A 11 4.82 24.36 -4.79
CA ARG A 11 4.92 25.14 -3.54
C ARG A 11 4.50 24.37 -2.29
N CYS A 12 3.84 23.22 -2.43
CA CYS A 12 3.45 22.36 -1.31
C CYS A 12 4.63 21.46 -0.89
N PHE A 13 4.72 20.27 -1.49
CA PHE A 13 5.79 19.32 -1.32
C PHE A 13 6.13 18.76 -2.70
N ASN A 14 7.39 18.86 -3.11
CA ASN A 14 7.81 18.33 -4.40
C ASN A 14 9.24 17.77 -4.33
N ARG A 15 9.47 16.70 -5.08
CA ARG A 15 10.81 16.14 -5.34
C ARG A 15 11.09 16.15 -6.85
N GLY A 16 10.50 17.11 -7.56
CA GLY A 16 10.18 16.99 -8.98
C GLY A 16 8.84 16.27 -9.22
N PHE A 17 8.33 16.42 -10.45
CA PHE A 17 7.13 15.72 -10.93
C PHE A 17 7.52 14.76 -12.03
N THR A 18 6.93 13.57 -12.01
CA THR A 18 7.06 12.55 -13.03
C THR A 18 5.66 12.12 -13.47
N ASP A 19 5.49 11.82 -14.76
CA ASP A 19 4.25 11.23 -15.29
C ASP A 19 4.10 9.75 -14.86
N GLY A 20 5.09 9.23 -14.13
CA GLY A 20 5.14 7.84 -13.70
C GLY A 20 5.09 6.91 -14.90
N TYR A 21 4.24 5.89 -14.82
CA TYR A 21 4.02 4.91 -15.89
C TYR A 21 2.77 5.19 -16.72
N PHE A 22 2.08 6.32 -16.53
CA PHE A 22 0.81 6.59 -17.22
C PHE A 22 0.97 6.80 -18.73
N LEU A 23 2.05 7.46 -19.15
CA LEU A 23 2.30 7.79 -20.56
C LEU A 23 3.35 6.88 -21.20
N GLN A 24 4.45 6.64 -20.50
CA GLN A 24 5.58 5.86 -20.99
C GLN A 24 6.41 5.30 -19.82
N LYS A 25 7.37 4.42 -20.10
CA LYS A 25 8.34 3.96 -19.09
C LYS A 25 9.37 5.07 -18.83
N PRO A 26 9.42 5.68 -17.63
CA PRO A 26 10.26 6.85 -17.36
C PRO A 26 11.73 6.50 -17.10
N GLY A 27 12.09 5.22 -16.93
CA GLY A 27 13.46 4.78 -16.67
C GLY A 27 14.07 5.50 -15.47
N ALA A 28 15.29 6.02 -15.60
CA ALA A 28 15.98 6.80 -14.58
C ALA A 28 15.22 8.04 -14.08
N HIS A 29 14.30 8.60 -14.88
CA HIS A 29 13.54 9.79 -14.51
C HIS A 29 12.35 9.51 -13.57
N LEU A 30 12.09 8.25 -13.21
CA LEU A 30 11.05 7.93 -12.24
C LEU A 30 11.40 8.47 -10.84
N MET A 31 12.67 8.37 -10.46
CA MET A 31 13.12 8.57 -9.10
C MET A 31 13.88 9.89 -8.97
N SER A 32 13.53 10.66 -7.94
CA SER A 32 14.37 11.77 -7.50
C SER A 32 15.56 11.24 -6.70
N ARG A 33 16.76 11.31 -7.28
CA ARG A 33 17.97 10.71 -6.69
C ARG A 33 18.81 11.66 -5.87
N GLU A 34 18.66 12.96 -6.12
CA GLU A 34 19.49 13.97 -5.46
C GLU A 34 19.08 14.17 -4.00
N ARG A 35 17.78 14.07 -3.71
CA ARG A 35 17.21 14.37 -2.40
C ARG A 35 15.99 13.50 -2.09
N THR A 36 15.91 13.01 -0.85
CA THR A 36 14.79 12.22 -0.31
C THR A 36 13.80 13.06 0.50
N ASP A 37 14.00 14.37 0.61
CA ASP A 37 13.15 15.32 1.33
C ASP A 37 12.51 16.33 0.35
N ASN A 38 11.81 17.35 0.85
CA ASN A 38 11.20 18.36 -0.02
C ASN A 38 12.30 19.21 -0.69
N GLN A 39 12.31 19.27 -2.01
CA GLN A 39 13.28 20.11 -2.73
C GLN A 39 12.92 21.60 -2.68
N GLY A 40 11.64 21.91 -2.46
CA GLY A 40 11.13 23.27 -2.53
C GLY A 40 11.17 23.86 -3.94
N ILE A 41 10.99 25.17 -4.05
CA ILE A 41 11.14 25.93 -5.30
C ILE A 41 12.34 26.85 -5.17
N TRP A 42 13.15 26.98 -6.22
CA TRP A 42 14.26 27.94 -6.22
C TRP A 42 13.69 29.36 -6.16
N ALA A 43 13.98 30.07 -5.07
CA ALA A 43 13.43 31.38 -4.79
C ALA A 43 14.40 32.52 -5.15
N GLY A 44 15.70 32.23 -5.23
CA GLY A 44 16.71 33.20 -5.59
C GLY A 44 18.10 32.81 -5.09
N THR A 45 18.95 33.82 -4.85
CA THR A 45 20.34 33.61 -4.40
C THR A 45 20.67 34.44 -3.17
N ILE A 46 21.52 33.91 -2.30
CA ILE A 46 22.18 34.65 -1.24
C ILE A 46 23.35 35.43 -1.84
N GLN A 47 23.38 36.75 -1.64
CA GLN A 47 24.45 37.65 -2.09
C GLN A 47 25.47 37.94 -1.00
N GLY A 48 25.10 37.77 0.27
CA GLY A 48 25.99 37.97 1.41
C GLY A 48 25.29 37.75 2.74
N ALA A 49 26.04 37.73 3.84
CA ALA A 49 25.51 37.65 5.19
C ALA A 49 26.19 38.65 6.14
N ASP A 50 25.43 39.25 7.05
CA ASP A 50 25.94 39.96 8.21
C ASP A 50 25.80 39.04 9.43
N VAL A 51 26.94 38.49 9.88
CA VAL A 51 27.00 37.51 10.97
C VAL A 51 26.56 38.11 12.31
N PHE A 52 26.84 39.40 12.55
CA PHE A 52 26.54 40.05 13.83
C PHE A 52 25.06 40.36 13.94
N ARG A 53 24.46 40.86 12.86
CA ARG A 53 23.02 41.16 12.79
C ARG A 53 22.17 39.93 12.47
N GLN A 54 22.80 38.81 12.10
CA GLN A 54 22.15 37.59 11.57
C GLN A 54 21.23 37.89 10.39
N VAL A 55 21.68 38.78 9.50
CA VAL A 55 20.93 39.22 8.32
C VAL A 55 21.52 38.57 7.08
N LEU A 56 20.67 37.97 6.25
CA LEU A 56 21.03 37.47 4.93
C LEU A 56 20.63 38.48 3.86
N ARG A 57 21.56 38.88 3.00
CA ARG A 57 21.28 39.70 1.82
C ARG A 57 20.95 38.77 0.67
N ILE A 58 19.76 38.91 0.11
CA ILE A 58 19.22 37.99 -0.89
C ILE A 58 18.81 38.73 -2.16
N GLN A 59 18.83 38.01 -3.27
CA GLN A 59 18.30 38.45 -4.55
C GLN A 59 17.21 37.46 -4.97
N LEU A 60 15.95 37.85 -4.80
CA LEU A 60 14.78 37.03 -5.06
C LEU A 60 14.35 37.08 -6.53
N LYS A 61 13.87 35.95 -7.01
CA LYS A 61 13.20 35.75 -8.30
C LYS A 61 11.77 35.23 -8.14
N GLU A 62 11.44 34.65 -6.98
CA GLU A 62 10.10 34.25 -6.60
C GLU A 62 9.62 34.97 -5.33
N PRO A 63 8.29 35.07 -5.11
CA PRO A 63 7.75 35.66 -3.90
C PRO A 63 8.12 34.91 -2.62
N LEU A 64 8.65 35.65 -1.65
CA LEU A 64 8.95 35.18 -0.31
C LEU A 64 8.21 36.04 0.72
N SER A 65 7.56 35.41 1.69
CA SER A 65 6.75 36.04 2.74
C SER A 65 7.21 35.62 4.13
N ILE A 66 6.83 36.40 5.13
CA ILE A 66 6.98 36.02 6.54
C ILE A 66 6.23 34.71 6.81
N GLY A 67 6.85 33.82 7.58
CA GLY A 67 6.36 32.48 7.90
C GLY A 67 6.68 31.41 6.85
N ASP A 68 7.24 31.77 5.70
CA ASP A 68 7.70 30.78 4.71
C ASP A 68 8.92 30.00 5.24
N GLY A 69 8.97 28.71 4.97
CA GLY A 69 10.14 27.87 5.22
C GLY A 69 11.12 27.96 4.06
N ILE A 70 12.40 28.08 4.38
CA ILE A 70 13.47 28.15 3.38
C ILE A 70 14.62 27.18 3.69
N GLU A 71 15.38 26.87 2.65
CA GLU A 71 16.67 26.20 2.73
C GLU A 71 17.71 26.91 1.87
N ILE A 72 18.94 26.92 2.35
CA ILE A 72 20.10 27.51 1.70
C ILE A 72 21.05 26.38 1.32
N ILE A 73 21.29 26.25 0.02
CA ILE A 73 22.12 25.19 -0.55
C ILE A 73 23.39 25.82 -1.12
N GLN A 74 24.53 25.30 -0.71
CA GLN A 74 25.83 25.71 -1.22
C GLN A 74 26.61 24.47 -1.64
N ASN A 75 27.20 24.48 -2.85
CA ASN A 75 27.96 23.35 -3.39
C ASN A 75 27.20 22.01 -3.33
N LYS A 76 25.90 22.03 -3.65
CA LYS A 76 24.96 20.88 -3.58
C LYS A 76 24.75 20.27 -2.19
N LYS A 77 25.15 20.96 -1.12
CA LYS A 77 24.90 20.55 0.27
C LYS A 77 23.96 21.55 0.95
N ASN A 78 23.03 21.03 1.76
CA ASN A 78 22.19 21.87 2.61
C ASN A 78 23.08 22.48 3.70
N LEU A 79 23.19 23.81 3.69
CA LEU A 79 23.99 24.56 4.67
C LEU A 79 23.15 24.88 5.91
N MET A 80 21.93 25.37 5.70
CA MET A 80 20.99 25.75 6.75
C MET A 80 19.59 25.95 6.19
N GLY A 81 18.58 25.79 7.03
CA GLY A 81 17.19 26.14 6.73
C GLY A 81 16.52 26.83 7.92
N GLY A 82 15.30 27.30 7.73
CA GLY A 82 14.50 27.89 8.80
C GLY A 82 13.29 28.67 8.29
N GLU A 83 12.49 29.16 9.22
CA GLU A 83 11.32 29.99 8.92
C GLU A 83 11.73 31.46 8.77
N VAL A 84 11.15 32.15 7.77
CA VAL A 84 11.30 33.59 7.55
C VAL A 84 10.60 34.36 8.67
N LYS A 85 11.37 34.99 9.56
CA LYS A 85 10.83 35.82 10.64
C LYS A 85 10.61 37.27 10.22
N ARG A 86 11.50 37.82 9.40
CA ARG A 86 11.42 39.21 8.95
C ARG A 86 12.07 39.38 7.58
N LEU A 87 11.43 40.21 6.75
CA LEU A 87 11.94 40.67 5.47
C LEU A 87 12.07 42.19 5.48
N LEU A 88 13.15 42.72 4.91
CA LEU A 88 13.32 44.15 4.68
C LEU A 88 13.61 44.43 3.20
N CYS A 89 12.93 45.44 2.65
CA CYS A 89 13.21 46.01 1.33
C CYS A 89 13.61 47.47 1.55
N ASP A 90 14.78 47.87 1.08
CA ASP A 90 15.34 49.21 1.29
C ASP A 90 15.28 49.67 2.76
N GLY A 91 15.60 48.75 3.68
CA GLY A 91 15.59 48.99 5.13
C GLY A 91 14.22 49.02 5.80
N LYS A 92 13.12 48.92 5.05
CA LYS A 92 11.75 48.90 5.59
C LYS A 92 11.24 47.47 5.73
N ALA A 93 10.62 47.16 6.87
CA ALA A 93 10.00 45.86 7.10
C ALA A 93 8.80 45.67 6.17
N VAL A 94 8.72 44.52 5.51
CA VAL A 94 7.64 44.15 4.59
C VAL A 94 7.16 42.72 4.88
N GLU A 95 5.88 42.44 4.62
CA GLU A 95 5.32 41.09 4.78
C GLU A 95 5.75 40.13 3.67
N THR A 96 5.83 40.64 2.43
CA THR A 96 6.18 39.86 1.25
C THR A 96 7.09 40.67 0.32
N VAL A 97 8.15 40.03 -0.18
CA VAL A 97 8.96 40.53 -1.29
C VAL A 97 8.64 39.69 -2.52
N ARG A 98 8.14 40.32 -3.59
CA ARG A 98 7.75 39.60 -4.81
C ARG A 98 8.94 39.14 -5.65
N SER A 99 9.94 40.01 -5.78
CA SER A 99 11.19 39.80 -6.52
C SER A 99 12.13 40.97 -6.24
N GLY A 100 13.43 40.77 -6.37
CA GLY A 100 14.40 41.85 -6.18
C GLY A 100 15.31 41.65 -4.97
N PRO A 101 16.19 42.63 -4.69
CA PRO A 101 17.07 42.59 -3.52
C PRO A 101 16.25 42.75 -2.23
N ALA A 102 16.62 42.00 -1.19
CA ALA A 102 16.03 42.13 0.13
C ALA A 102 17.00 41.66 1.22
N GLU A 103 16.68 42.00 2.46
CA GLU A 103 17.32 41.46 3.65
C GLU A 103 16.36 40.50 4.37
N LEU A 104 16.88 39.36 4.80
CA LEU A 104 16.13 38.26 5.40
C LEU A 104 16.70 37.94 6.78
N ILE A 105 15.81 37.77 7.76
CA ILE A 105 16.13 37.27 9.09
C ILE A 105 15.27 36.04 9.37
N LEU A 106 15.91 34.96 9.83
CA LEU A 106 15.25 33.69 10.14
C LEU A 106 14.83 33.60 11.62
N ALA A 107 13.86 32.74 11.90
CA ALA A 107 13.31 32.58 13.25
C ALA A 107 14.32 31.95 14.22
N ASP A 108 15.01 30.90 13.79
CA ASP A 108 16.01 30.22 14.62
C ASP A 108 17.31 31.02 14.64
N ARG A 109 17.93 31.11 15.83
CA ARG A 109 19.28 31.65 15.97
C ARG A 109 20.25 30.82 15.15
N LYS A 110 21.07 31.48 14.33
CA LYS A 110 22.06 30.80 13.50
C LYS A 110 23.44 30.88 14.14
N THR A 111 24.19 29.79 14.06
CA THR A 111 25.57 29.74 14.54
C THR A 111 26.46 30.57 13.61
N ARG A 112 27.54 31.13 14.17
CA ARG A 112 28.57 31.82 13.37
C ARG A 112 29.13 30.91 12.27
N GLU A 113 29.24 29.62 12.55
CA GLU A 113 29.69 28.58 11.61
C GLU A 113 28.79 28.46 10.37
N ASN A 114 27.47 28.59 10.52
CA ASN A 114 26.54 28.46 9.39
C ASN A 114 26.48 29.71 8.51
N LEU A 115 26.74 30.90 9.09
CA LEU A 115 26.68 32.18 8.35
C LEU A 115 28.01 32.56 7.71
N MET A 116 29.15 32.17 8.29
CA MET A 116 30.48 32.49 7.79
C MET A 116 30.71 32.14 6.29
N PRO A 117 30.28 30.96 5.80
CA PRO A 117 30.43 30.61 4.38
C PRO A 117 29.70 31.57 3.43
N LEU A 118 28.58 32.14 3.88
CA LEU A 118 27.72 33.02 3.08
C LEU A 118 28.24 34.47 3.01
N VAL A 119 29.24 34.83 3.83
CA VAL A 119 29.87 36.16 3.76
C VAL A 119 30.67 36.33 2.48
N HIS A 120 31.33 35.25 2.02
CA HIS A 120 32.31 35.29 0.93
C HIS A 120 31.86 34.56 -0.33
N GLN A 121 30.85 33.70 -0.23
CA GLN A 121 30.39 32.87 -1.33
C GLN A 121 28.87 32.94 -1.47
N LYS A 122 28.42 32.95 -2.74
CA LYS A 122 26.99 32.87 -3.06
C LYS A 122 26.45 31.48 -2.72
N ALA A 123 25.14 31.42 -2.48
CA ALA A 123 24.40 30.18 -2.28
C ALA A 123 23.01 30.30 -2.91
N ASP A 124 22.40 29.16 -3.22
CA ASP A 124 21.03 29.11 -3.71
C ASP A 124 20.04 29.11 -2.54
N LEU A 125 18.94 29.84 -2.72
CA LEU A 125 17.85 29.92 -1.76
C LEU A 125 16.64 29.19 -2.32
N PHE A 126 16.15 28.19 -1.61
CA PHE A 126 14.95 27.44 -1.93
C PHE A 126 13.85 27.73 -0.90
N LYS A 127 12.61 27.89 -1.37
CA LYS A 127 11.42 27.97 -0.53
C LYS A 127 10.81 26.58 -0.40
N THR A 128 10.85 26.03 0.80
CA THR A 128 10.42 24.66 1.13
C THR A 128 9.05 24.58 1.78
N SER A 129 8.49 25.71 2.24
CA SER A 129 7.08 25.78 2.60
C SER A 129 6.51 27.16 2.28
N ASP A 130 5.22 27.18 1.95
CA ASP A 130 4.47 28.39 1.66
C ASP A 130 3.38 28.61 2.71
N SER A 131 3.59 29.61 3.56
CA SER A 131 2.73 29.85 4.73
C SER A 131 1.32 30.24 4.31
N LYS A 132 1.21 31.09 3.29
CA LYS A 132 -0.06 31.57 2.76
C LYS A 132 -0.85 30.44 2.10
N LEU A 133 -0.21 29.63 1.25
CA LEU A 133 -0.85 28.47 0.63
C LEU A 133 -1.34 27.47 1.69
N SER A 134 -0.54 27.26 2.74
CA SER A 134 -0.92 26.39 3.86
C SER A 134 -2.14 26.92 4.63
N GLN A 135 -2.22 28.24 4.84
CA GLN A 135 -3.37 28.89 5.46
C GLN A 135 -4.63 28.82 4.57
N GLU A 136 -4.47 29.06 3.27
CA GLU A 136 -5.55 28.91 2.27
C GLU A 136 -6.09 27.47 2.28
N ALA A 137 -5.20 26.47 2.24
CA ALA A 137 -5.57 25.06 2.34
C ALA A 137 -6.27 24.73 3.67
N ARG A 138 -5.80 25.26 4.81
CA ARG A 138 -6.48 25.10 6.10
C ARG A 138 -7.89 25.68 6.09
N ALA A 139 -8.08 26.83 5.45
CA ALA A 139 -9.38 27.48 5.37
C ALA A 139 -10.42 26.65 4.59
N THR A 140 -10.00 25.78 3.65
CA THR A 140 -10.94 24.98 2.84
C THR A 140 -11.62 23.86 3.62
N TYR A 141 -10.96 23.28 4.63
CA TYR A 141 -11.55 22.25 5.49
C TYR A 141 -11.94 22.76 6.88
N ALA A 142 -11.45 23.93 7.30
CA ALA A 142 -11.89 24.56 8.55
C ALA A 142 -13.24 25.28 8.43
N LYS A 143 -13.69 25.62 7.21
CA LYS A 143 -14.99 26.27 6.96
C LYS A 143 -15.86 25.39 6.06
N ILE A 144 -17.06 25.04 6.55
CA ILE A 144 -18.12 24.32 5.79
C ILE A 144 -18.57 25.09 4.53
N GLY A 145 -18.18 26.36 4.37
CA GLY A 145 -18.58 27.24 3.27
C GLY A 145 -18.19 26.77 1.86
N GLY A 146 -17.30 25.78 1.71
CA GLY A 146 -16.95 25.16 0.43
C GLY A 146 -17.79 23.94 0.03
N ILE A 147 -18.68 23.48 0.91
CA ILE A 147 -19.54 22.31 0.63
C ILE A 147 -20.74 22.77 -0.20
N ARG A 148 -21.07 22.01 -1.26
CA ARG A 148 -22.29 22.20 -2.05
C ARG A 148 -23.49 22.20 -1.10
N ARG A 149 -24.17 23.33 -0.97
CA ARG A 149 -25.40 23.43 -0.18
C ARG A 149 -26.56 22.79 -0.95
N ASN A 150 -27.39 22.05 -0.23
CA ASN A 150 -28.56 21.37 -0.76
C ASN A 150 -29.72 22.37 -0.86
N PRO A 151 -30.31 22.58 -2.05
CA PRO A 151 -31.40 23.51 -2.20
C PRO A 151 -32.67 22.98 -1.52
N VAL A 152 -33.38 23.86 -0.82
CA VAL A 152 -34.64 23.53 -0.13
C VAL A 152 -35.75 24.48 -0.52
N LYS A 153 -36.97 23.95 -0.52
CA LYS A 153 -38.21 24.70 -0.73
C LYS A 153 -38.99 24.70 0.57
N LEU A 154 -39.39 25.87 1.06
CA LEU A 154 -40.15 26.00 2.31
C LEU A 154 -41.52 26.66 2.06
N SER A 155 -42.52 26.23 2.82
CA SER A 155 -43.84 26.85 2.87
C SER A 155 -44.22 27.10 4.33
N LEU A 156 -44.56 28.35 4.68
CA LEU A 156 -44.92 28.77 6.02
C LEU A 156 -46.38 29.22 6.05
N SER A 157 -47.19 28.63 6.94
CA SER A 157 -48.58 29.01 7.16
C SER A 157 -48.77 29.60 8.56
N ALA A 158 -49.28 30.82 8.62
CA ALA A 158 -49.48 31.61 9.83
C ALA A 158 -50.92 32.15 9.91
N LYS A 159 -51.78 31.47 10.66
CA LYS A 159 -53.20 31.86 10.84
C LYS A 159 -53.49 32.21 12.29
N VAL A 160 -54.23 33.28 12.54
CA VAL A 160 -54.55 33.74 13.89
C VAL A 160 -55.32 32.65 14.65
N GLY A 161 -54.87 32.35 15.87
CA GLY A 161 -55.46 31.29 16.71
C GLY A 161 -55.02 29.87 16.35
N GLN A 162 -54.14 29.69 15.35
CA GLN A 162 -53.58 28.38 14.97
C GLN A 162 -52.06 28.34 15.20
N PRO A 163 -51.46 27.15 15.37
CA PRO A 163 -50.02 26.97 15.36
C PRO A 163 -49.38 27.49 14.07
N LEU A 164 -48.14 27.99 14.16
CA LEU A 164 -47.33 28.28 12.99
C LEU A 164 -46.87 26.96 12.38
N VAL A 165 -47.10 26.76 11.08
CA VAL A 165 -46.75 25.50 10.39
C VAL A 165 -45.68 25.78 9.35
N LEU A 166 -44.55 25.06 9.42
CA LEU A 166 -43.48 25.10 8.43
C LEU A 166 -43.39 23.74 7.73
N LYS A 167 -43.60 23.75 6.41
CA LYS A 167 -43.48 22.60 5.51
C LYS A 167 -42.29 22.81 4.59
N GLY A 168 -41.67 21.74 4.12
CA GLY A 168 -40.61 21.89 3.13
C GLY A 168 -40.09 20.60 2.53
N TRP A 169 -39.33 20.79 1.45
CA TRP A 169 -38.72 19.72 0.66
C TRP A 169 -37.25 20.00 0.39
N ASP A 170 -36.46 18.93 0.29
CA ASP A 170 -35.10 18.97 -0.23
C ASP A 170 -35.01 18.54 -1.72
N ASP A 171 -33.80 18.54 -2.27
CA ASP A 171 -33.53 18.13 -3.65
C ASP A 171 -33.57 16.61 -3.91
N LEU A 172 -33.74 15.80 -2.87
CA LEU A 172 -33.92 14.34 -2.97
C LEU A 172 -35.39 13.95 -2.84
N GLY A 173 -36.29 14.92 -2.65
CA GLY A 173 -37.73 14.69 -2.51
C GLY A 173 -38.18 14.36 -1.09
N HIS A 174 -37.31 14.47 -0.09
CA HIS A 174 -37.70 14.32 1.31
C HIS A 174 -38.62 15.46 1.75
N TYR A 175 -39.56 15.16 2.65
CA TYR A 175 -40.57 16.10 3.15
C TYR A 175 -40.63 16.09 4.67
N THR A 176 -40.70 17.29 5.25
CA THR A 176 -40.91 17.47 6.68
C THR A 176 -41.90 18.60 6.92
N GLU A 177 -42.76 18.40 7.93
CA GLU A 177 -43.66 19.39 8.50
C GLU A 177 -43.38 19.53 10.00
N VAL A 178 -43.22 20.77 10.48
CA VAL A 178 -43.07 21.09 11.90
C VAL A 178 -44.04 22.20 12.28
N GLN A 179 -44.52 22.19 13.53
CA GLN A 179 -45.52 23.13 14.03
C GLN A 179 -45.08 23.76 15.35
N SER A 180 -45.39 25.03 15.57
CA SER A 180 -45.05 25.70 16.84
C SER A 180 -45.97 25.27 17.97
N GLU A 181 -45.44 25.20 19.19
CA GLU A 181 -46.26 24.97 20.39
C GLU A 181 -47.16 26.17 20.71
N ALA A 182 -46.67 27.39 20.43
CA ALA A 182 -47.42 28.62 20.61
C ALA A 182 -48.36 28.89 19.42
N LEU A 183 -49.56 29.40 19.71
CA LEU A 183 -50.52 29.85 18.69
C LEU A 183 -50.11 31.22 18.15
N CYS A 184 -50.35 31.44 16.86
CA CYS A 184 -50.20 32.75 16.24
C CYS A 184 -51.23 33.72 16.84
N GLN A 185 -50.77 34.89 17.25
CA GLN A 185 -51.61 35.89 17.90
C GLN A 185 -52.03 36.97 16.91
N GLN A 186 -53.14 37.65 17.20
CA GLN A 186 -53.49 38.88 16.49
C GLN A 186 -52.56 40.01 16.94
N ALA A 187 -52.02 40.77 15.98
CA ALA A 187 -51.07 41.82 16.24
C ALA A 187 -51.71 42.98 17.02
N ILE A 188 -51.11 43.33 18.16
CA ILE A 188 -51.55 44.48 18.99
C ILE A 188 -50.96 45.80 18.47
N SER A 189 -49.76 45.79 17.88
CA SER A 189 -49.09 46.98 17.35
C SER A 189 -48.78 46.89 15.86
N GLN A 190 -47.89 45.99 15.45
CA GLN A 190 -47.53 45.74 14.05
C GLN A 190 -47.54 44.24 13.73
N PRO A 191 -48.18 43.81 12.62
CA PRO A 191 -48.14 42.43 12.17
C PRO A 191 -46.75 42.06 11.63
N THR A 192 -46.44 40.77 11.63
CA THR A 192 -45.19 40.27 11.04
C THR A 192 -45.37 40.18 9.53
N THR A 193 -44.57 40.91 8.76
CA THR A 193 -44.72 40.92 7.29
C THR A 193 -44.19 39.63 6.66
N PRO A 194 -44.72 39.20 5.50
CA PRO A 194 -44.18 38.06 4.76
C PRO A 194 -42.68 38.19 4.46
N GLU A 195 -42.18 39.40 4.20
CA GLU A 195 -40.75 39.67 3.95
C GLU A 195 -39.91 39.42 5.21
N GLN A 196 -40.42 39.79 6.39
CA GLN A 196 -39.76 39.52 7.66
C GLN A 196 -39.71 38.02 7.93
N MET A 197 -40.80 37.30 7.67
CA MET A 197 -40.85 35.84 7.82
C MET A 197 -39.86 35.15 6.87
N LYS A 198 -39.82 35.55 5.60
CA LYS A 198 -38.85 35.04 4.62
C LYS A 198 -37.41 35.29 5.07
N SER A 199 -37.09 36.50 5.54
CA SER A 199 -35.76 36.85 6.04
C SER A 199 -35.32 36.00 7.23
N GLN A 200 -36.25 35.53 8.08
CA GLN A 200 -35.92 34.63 9.19
C GLN A 200 -35.75 33.18 8.73
N LEU A 201 -36.54 32.73 7.74
CA LEU A 201 -36.44 31.39 7.16
C LEU A 201 -35.14 31.18 6.36
N ASP A 202 -34.64 32.22 5.69
CA ASP A 202 -33.41 32.14 4.87
C ASP A 202 -32.11 32.09 5.70
N ARG A 203 -32.19 32.12 7.03
CA ARG A 203 -31.02 32.15 7.93
C ARG A 203 -30.47 30.75 8.23
N PHE A 204 -30.16 29.99 7.19
CA PHE A 204 -29.59 28.64 7.32
C PHE A 204 -28.15 28.59 7.87
N GLY A 205 -27.43 29.71 7.90
CA GLY A 205 -26.13 29.82 8.59
C GLY A 205 -25.07 28.81 8.11
N ASN A 206 -24.58 27.98 9.04
CA ASN A 206 -23.58 26.93 8.81
C ASN A 206 -24.18 25.56 8.46
N THR A 207 -25.49 25.48 8.25
CA THR A 207 -26.14 24.21 7.85
C THR A 207 -25.85 23.91 6.37
N LEU A 208 -26.16 22.68 5.97
CA LEU A 208 -25.95 22.18 4.60
C LEU A 208 -27.01 22.68 3.60
N PHE A 209 -27.89 23.61 3.97
CA PHE A 209 -29.06 23.99 3.16
C PHE A 209 -28.99 25.42 2.63
N VAL A 210 -29.66 25.66 1.50
CA VAL A 210 -29.89 26.98 0.92
C VAL A 210 -31.33 27.10 0.45
N LEU A 211 -32.00 28.18 0.83
CA LEU A 211 -33.39 28.42 0.45
C LEU A 211 -33.47 28.83 -1.02
N THR A 212 -34.19 28.06 -1.84
CA THR A 212 -34.38 28.38 -3.27
C THR A 212 -35.79 28.84 -3.59
N GLN A 213 -36.78 28.35 -2.85
CA GLN A 213 -38.19 28.74 -3.01
C GLN A 213 -38.84 28.91 -1.64
N THR A 214 -39.70 29.91 -1.50
CA THR A 214 -40.44 30.17 -0.27
C THR A 214 -41.85 30.61 -0.59
N GLU A 215 -42.83 29.97 0.04
CA GLU A 215 -44.25 30.33 0.00
C GLU A 215 -44.69 30.72 1.42
N ILE A 216 -45.43 31.81 1.55
CA ILE A 216 -45.86 32.33 2.84
C ILE A 216 -47.34 32.65 2.75
N GLU A 217 -48.14 31.94 3.53
CA GLU A 217 -49.56 32.16 3.71
C GLU A 217 -49.80 32.71 5.11
N ALA A 218 -50.06 34.01 5.23
CA ALA A 218 -50.19 34.68 6.52
C ALA A 218 -51.47 35.53 6.57
N ASP A 219 -52.21 35.46 7.68
CA ASP A 219 -53.37 36.35 7.90
C ASP A 219 -52.90 37.81 8.02
N PRO A 220 -53.65 38.82 7.51
CA PRO A 220 -53.20 40.22 7.44
C PRO A 220 -52.79 40.85 8.78
N GLN A 221 -53.33 40.36 9.91
CA GLN A 221 -53.04 40.87 11.25
C GLN A 221 -52.32 39.84 12.14
N VAL A 222 -51.63 38.85 11.56
CA VAL A 222 -50.92 37.85 12.36
C VAL A 222 -49.60 38.40 12.92
N MET A 223 -49.32 38.08 14.18
CA MET A 223 -48.05 38.35 14.85
C MET A 223 -47.35 37.02 15.16
N VAL A 224 -46.13 36.89 14.67
CA VAL A 224 -45.28 35.71 14.88
C VAL A 224 -43.89 36.18 15.37
N PRO A 225 -43.47 35.80 16.59
CA PRO A 225 -42.14 36.13 17.07
C PRO A 225 -41.03 35.53 16.19
N ALA A 226 -39.97 36.31 15.94
CA ALA A 226 -38.82 35.83 15.17
C ALA A 226 -38.13 34.62 15.82
N SER A 227 -38.20 34.50 17.16
CA SER A 227 -37.71 33.32 17.89
C SER A 227 -38.46 32.05 17.49
N THR A 228 -39.78 32.11 17.32
CA THR A 228 -40.63 31.00 16.91
C THR A 228 -40.29 30.51 15.50
N ILE A 229 -40.09 31.43 14.55
CA ILE A 229 -39.69 31.08 13.17
C ILE A 229 -38.29 30.44 13.17
N ASN A 230 -37.36 30.97 13.97
CA ASN A 230 -36.02 30.41 14.09
C ASN A 230 -36.01 29.02 14.72
N GLN A 231 -36.86 28.78 15.73
CA GLN A 231 -37.01 27.47 16.35
C GLN A 231 -37.57 26.45 15.36
N LEU A 232 -38.65 26.78 14.64
CA LEU A 232 -39.22 25.89 13.63
C LEU A 232 -38.26 25.59 12.49
N ARG A 233 -37.53 26.60 12.01
CA ARG A 233 -36.48 26.39 10.99
C ARG A 233 -35.42 25.40 11.50
N ARG A 234 -34.97 25.51 12.76
CA ARG A 234 -33.99 24.58 13.35
C ARG A 234 -34.54 23.16 13.44
N GLN A 235 -35.74 22.98 13.98
CA GLN A 235 -36.41 21.68 14.07
C GLN A 235 -36.62 21.03 12.70
N TRP A 236 -37.06 21.82 11.72
CA TRP A 236 -37.22 21.37 10.34
C TRP A 236 -35.87 20.93 9.74
N THR A 237 -34.82 21.72 9.98
CA THR A 237 -33.46 21.44 9.50
C THR A 237 -32.91 20.15 10.10
N GLU A 238 -33.05 19.95 11.41
CA GLU A 238 -32.60 18.73 12.10
C GLU A 238 -33.30 17.48 11.56
N THR A 239 -34.60 17.59 11.31
CA THR A 239 -35.41 16.46 10.81
C THR A 239 -35.05 16.09 9.37
N ILE A 240 -34.93 17.09 8.47
CA ILE A 240 -34.58 16.83 7.07
C ILE A 240 -33.13 16.34 6.94
N GLU A 241 -32.22 16.81 7.79
CA GLU A 241 -30.84 16.32 7.85
C GLU A 241 -30.77 14.84 8.27
N ALA A 242 -31.56 14.45 9.27
CA ALA A 242 -31.67 13.05 9.69
C ALA A 242 -32.21 12.15 8.55
N GLN A 243 -33.22 12.60 7.80
CA GLN A 243 -33.75 11.87 6.65
C GLN A 243 -32.70 11.71 5.53
N ARG A 244 -31.94 12.77 5.23
CA ARG A 244 -30.84 12.69 4.25
C ARG A 244 -29.74 11.73 4.69
N LEU A 245 -29.37 11.73 5.97
CA LEU A 245 -28.36 10.79 6.49
C LEU A 245 -28.81 9.33 6.36
N GLN A 246 -30.10 9.05 6.57
CA GLN A 246 -30.68 7.72 6.33
C GLN A 246 -30.66 7.34 4.85
N HIS A 247 -30.93 8.26 3.94
CA HIS A 247 -30.88 8.01 2.49
C HIS A 247 -29.50 7.52 2.02
N TYR A 248 -28.42 8.06 2.60
CA TYR A 248 -27.05 7.65 2.30
C TYR A 248 -26.52 6.51 3.18
N HIS A 249 -27.33 6.02 4.12
CA HIS A 249 -26.93 4.92 4.99
C HIS A 249 -26.93 3.62 4.18
N LYS A 250 -25.73 3.18 3.77
CA LYS A 250 -25.55 1.82 3.24
C LYS A 250 -26.00 0.84 4.32
N ALA A 251 -26.90 -0.08 3.98
CA ALA A 251 -27.26 -1.17 4.87
C ALA A 251 -26.01 -2.04 5.08
N TYR A 252 -25.36 -1.87 6.23
CA TYR A 252 -24.42 -2.87 6.70
C TYR A 252 -25.19 -4.14 7.04
N PRO A 253 -24.60 -5.34 6.86
CA PRO A 253 -25.22 -6.56 7.36
C PRO A 253 -25.56 -6.37 8.85
N GLY A 254 -26.81 -6.68 9.23
CA GLY A 254 -27.25 -6.54 10.62
C GLY A 254 -26.37 -7.34 11.58
N ALA A 255 -26.37 -6.96 12.86
CA ALA A 255 -25.61 -7.64 13.91
C ALA A 255 -25.87 -9.16 13.88
N ASP A 256 -27.12 -9.57 13.65
CA ASP A 256 -27.50 -10.99 13.53
C ASP A 256 -26.84 -11.68 12.32
N SER A 257 -26.70 -11.00 11.17
CA SER A 257 -25.96 -11.56 10.03
C SER A 257 -24.47 -11.63 10.30
N PHE A 258 -23.92 -10.71 11.11
CA PHE A 258 -22.53 -10.77 11.53
C PHE A 258 -22.32 -11.90 12.54
N GLU A 259 -23.19 -12.02 13.54
CA GLU A 259 -23.16 -13.06 14.57
C GLU A 259 -23.43 -14.46 13.99
N ASP A 260 -24.33 -14.61 13.02
CA ASP A 260 -24.57 -15.86 12.31
C ASP A 260 -23.34 -16.27 11.47
N ARG A 261 -22.71 -15.33 10.77
CA ARG A 261 -21.45 -15.61 10.05
C ARG A 261 -20.31 -15.91 11.02
N LEU A 262 -20.20 -15.16 12.11
CA LEU A 262 -19.17 -15.31 13.13
C LEU A 262 -19.35 -16.62 13.91
N SER A 263 -20.57 -17.03 14.21
CA SER A 263 -20.87 -18.29 14.88
C SER A 263 -20.54 -19.47 13.97
N LYS A 264 -20.87 -19.40 12.67
CA LYS A 264 -20.44 -20.38 11.65
C LYS A 264 -18.92 -20.48 11.53
N ILE A 265 -18.19 -19.36 11.63
CA ILE A 265 -16.72 -19.33 11.64
C ILE A 265 -16.15 -19.87 12.96
N LYS A 266 -16.74 -19.50 14.10
CA LYS A 266 -16.31 -19.96 15.44
C LYS A 266 -16.57 -21.45 15.63
N SER A 267 -17.69 -21.98 15.14
CA SER A 267 -17.96 -23.42 15.13
C SER A 267 -17.03 -24.19 14.20
N ALA A 268 -16.40 -23.51 13.23
CA ALA A 268 -15.36 -24.07 12.36
C ALA A 268 -13.93 -23.86 12.90
N SER A 269 -13.75 -23.10 14.00
CA SER A 269 -12.45 -22.76 14.57
C SER A 269 -12.21 -23.55 15.86
N PHE A 270 -11.42 -24.61 15.77
CA PHE A 270 -11.07 -25.46 16.92
C PHE A 270 -10.30 -24.71 18.01
N HIS A 271 -10.68 -24.96 19.27
CA HIS A 271 -9.84 -24.71 20.44
C HIS A 271 -8.61 -25.61 20.38
N CYS A 272 -7.41 -25.02 20.30
CA CYS A 272 -6.20 -25.81 20.48
C CYS A 272 -5.06 -24.96 21.04
N CYS A 273 -4.82 -25.04 22.36
CA CYS A 273 -3.54 -24.58 22.89
C CYS A 273 -2.91 -25.42 24.02
N ASP A 274 -3.61 -26.32 24.74
CA ASP A 274 -2.92 -27.09 25.82
C ASP A 274 -2.91 -28.62 25.65
N ALA A 275 -3.62 -29.19 24.68
CA ALA A 275 -3.72 -30.65 24.49
C ALA A 275 -2.70 -31.25 23.49
N LEU A 276 -1.92 -30.42 22.78
CA LEU A 276 -1.10 -30.85 21.63
C LEU A 276 0.11 -31.72 21.98
N ALA A 277 0.56 -31.73 23.25
CA ALA A 277 1.74 -32.49 23.65
C ALA A 277 1.52 -34.01 23.73
N GLN A 278 0.27 -34.47 23.67
CA GLN A 278 -0.10 -35.90 23.82
C GLN A 278 -0.86 -36.49 22.63
N ILE A 279 -1.06 -35.72 21.55
CA ILE A 279 -1.77 -36.24 20.37
C ILE A 279 -0.79 -37.08 19.55
N PRO A 280 -1.00 -38.40 19.41
CA PRO A 280 -0.21 -39.20 18.48
C PRO A 280 -0.39 -38.62 17.08
N LEU A 281 0.71 -38.49 16.33
CA LEU A 281 0.69 -38.03 14.94
C LEU A 281 -0.38 -38.83 14.19
N PRO A 282 -1.46 -38.19 13.67
CA PRO A 282 -2.48 -38.91 12.93
C PRO A 282 -1.84 -39.63 11.74
N ASP A 283 -2.45 -40.76 11.35
CA ASP A 283 -2.03 -41.59 10.22
C ASP A 283 -2.18 -40.78 8.91
N ARG A 284 -1.16 -39.95 8.64
CA ARG A 284 -1.12 -38.96 7.57
C ARG A 284 -0.11 -39.40 6.52
N PRO A 285 -0.32 -39.06 5.24
CA PRO A 285 0.70 -39.26 4.21
C PRO A 285 2.01 -38.59 4.62
N ALA A 286 3.13 -39.24 4.30
CA ALA A 286 4.46 -38.75 4.66
C ALA A 286 4.67 -37.31 4.16
N PRO A 287 5.33 -36.46 4.97
CA PRO A 287 5.57 -35.07 4.60
C PRO A 287 6.37 -34.98 3.30
N CYS A 288 5.93 -34.13 2.38
CA CYS A 288 6.57 -33.95 1.08
C CYS A 288 7.41 -32.67 1.06
N LEU A 289 8.70 -32.79 0.79
CA LEU A 289 9.59 -31.65 0.53
C LEU A 289 9.47 -31.23 -0.94
N THR A 290 9.08 -29.99 -1.18
CA THR A 290 8.95 -29.41 -2.53
C THR A 290 9.99 -28.31 -2.74
N MET A 291 10.41 -28.09 -3.98
CA MET A 291 11.47 -27.12 -4.31
C MET A 291 11.10 -26.29 -5.53
N ARG A 292 11.14 -24.95 -5.41
CA ARG A 292 11.06 -24.04 -6.57
C ARG A 292 12.46 -23.65 -7.04
N VAL A 293 12.75 -23.89 -8.32
CA VAL A 293 14.06 -23.65 -8.94
C VAL A 293 13.94 -22.67 -10.12
N GLY A 294 14.98 -21.87 -10.35
CA GLY A 294 14.97 -20.83 -11.39
C GLY A 294 15.55 -21.25 -12.74
N ASP A 295 16.39 -22.28 -12.77
CA ASP A 295 17.13 -22.70 -13.96
C ASP A 295 17.40 -24.22 -13.99
N MET A 296 17.96 -24.68 -15.11
CA MET A 296 18.23 -26.10 -15.36
C MET A 296 19.28 -26.69 -14.41
N ASP A 297 20.23 -25.89 -13.93
CA ASP A 297 21.27 -26.37 -13.02
C ASP A 297 20.72 -26.55 -11.60
N GLY A 298 19.86 -25.62 -11.16
CA GLY A 298 19.09 -25.77 -9.93
C GLY A 298 18.15 -26.99 -9.97
N LEU A 299 17.47 -27.22 -11.09
CA LEU A 299 16.62 -28.40 -11.28
C LEU A 299 17.42 -29.70 -11.13
N LYS A 300 18.56 -29.82 -11.83
CA LYS A 300 19.43 -31.01 -11.72
C LYS A 300 19.89 -31.21 -10.27
N ALA A 301 20.28 -30.14 -9.58
CA ALA A 301 20.73 -30.22 -8.20
C ALA A 301 19.63 -30.73 -7.25
N ALA A 302 18.40 -30.20 -7.37
CA ALA A 302 17.27 -30.66 -6.57
C ALA A 302 16.93 -32.14 -6.83
N LEU A 303 16.89 -32.55 -8.11
CA LEU A 303 16.61 -33.94 -8.48
C LEU A 303 17.71 -34.90 -8.00
N SER A 304 18.98 -34.49 -8.11
CA SER A 304 20.13 -35.29 -7.67
C SER A 304 20.18 -35.44 -6.16
N ALA A 305 19.69 -34.43 -5.42
CA ALA A 305 19.50 -34.50 -3.98
C ALA A 305 18.24 -35.28 -3.58
N GLY A 306 17.51 -35.91 -4.52
CA GLY A 306 16.37 -36.78 -4.21
C GLY A 306 15.02 -36.06 -4.03
N ILE A 307 14.91 -34.77 -4.35
CA ILE A 307 13.63 -34.05 -4.32
C ILE A 307 12.66 -34.65 -5.34
N LYS A 308 11.47 -35.02 -4.87
CA LYS A 308 10.46 -35.73 -5.68
C LYS A 308 9.40 -34.84 -6.31
N GLU A 309 9.25 -33.60 -5.84
CA GLU A 309 8.35 -32.61 -6.43
C GLU A 309 9.07 -31.27 -6.61
N VAL A 310 9.14 -30.80 -7.86
CA VAL A 310 9.89 -29.59 -8.24
C VAL A 310 9.02 -28.63 -9.06
N TYR A 311 9.15 -27.34 -8.77
CA TYR A 311 8.45 -26.26 -9.46
C TYR A 311 9.45 -25.48 -10.32
N PHE A 312 9.14 -25.29 -11.60
CA PHE A 312 9.99 -24.56 -12.54
C PHE A 312 9.18 -23.75 -13.56
N GLY A 313 9.85 -22.83 -14.25
CA GLY A 313 9.21 -21.94 -15.22
C GLY A 313 8.57 -20.71 -14.58
N GLY A 314 7.82 -19.96 -15.39
CA GLY A 314 7.18 -18.72 -14.95
C GLY A 314 8.17 -17.58 -14.81
N ASP A 315 8.43 -17.15 -13.58
CA ASP A 315 9.39 -16.08 -13.29
C ASP A 315 10.84 -16.56 -13.51
N ALA A 316 11.62 -15.82 -14.29
CA ALA A 316 13.05 -16.08 -14.49
C ALA A 316 13.87 -14.79 -14.48
N PHE A 317 15.13 -14.88 -14.02
CA PHE A 317 16.03 -13.74 -13.90
C PHE A 317 17.01 -13.64 -15.05
N ARG A 318 17.26 -12.40 -15.53
CA ARG A 318 18.13 -12.11 -16.68
C ARG A 318 19.59 -12.50 -16.49
N GLY A 319 20.05 -12.64 -15.24
CA GLY A 319 21.39 -13.15 -14.92
C GLY A 319 21.51 -14.68 -15.04
N ARG A 320 20.43 -15.38 -15.40
CA ARG A 320 20.34 -16.84 -15.44
C ARG A 320 19.58 -17.31 -16.67
N LYS A 321 19.73 -18.59 -17.00
CA LYS A 321 18.99 -19.22 -18.11
C LYS A 321 17.74 -19.92 -17.57
N GLY A 322 16.62 -19.20 -17.58
CA GLY A 322 15.32 -19.74 -17.17
C GLY A 322 14.79 -20.86 -18.05
N ILE A 323 13.79 -21.58 -17.55
CA ILE A 323 13.10 -22.69 -18.23
C ILE A 323 11.79 -22.15 -18.85
N LEU A 324 11.91 -21.46 -19.97
CA LEU A 324 10.82 -20.65 -20.56
C LEU A 324 10.48 -20.98 -22.02
N ASP A 325 11.31 -21.77 -22.70
CA ASP A 325 11.12 -22.14 -24.11
C ASP A 325 10.87 -23.65 -24.24
N MET A 326 10.34 -24.07 -25.39
CA MET A 326 9.98 -25.47 -25.62
C MET A 326 11.15 -26.44 -25.34
N PRO A 327 12.39 -26.22 -25.84
CA PRO A 327 13.51 -27.13 -25.57
C PRO A 327 13.83 -27.25 -24.07
N THR A 328 13.89 -26.13 -23.35
CA THR A 328 14.20 -26.15 -21.91
C THR A 328 13.08 -26.78 -21.09
N ILE A 329 11.81 -26.51 -21.43
CA ILE A 329 10.65 -27.10 -20.77
C ILE A 329 10.60 -28.62 -20.99
N SER A 330 10.79 -29.08 -22.23
CA SER A 330 10.84 -30.51 -22.56
C SER A 330 11.96 -31.21 -21.80
N GLN A 331 13.17 -30.63 -21.80
CA GLN A 331 14.31 -31.17 -21.07
C GLN A 331 14.05 -31.23 -19.55
N ALA A 332 13.39 -30.22 -18.98
CA ALA A 332 13.07 -30.20 -17.55
C ALA A 332 12.09 -31.32 -17.18
N ALA A 333 11.03 -31.51 -17.97
CA ALA A 333 10.07 -32.58 -17.77
C ALA A 333 10.71 -33.97 -17.92
N ASP A 334 11.55 -34.18 -18.96
CA ASP A 334 12.30 -35.42 -19.17
C ASP A 334 13.22 -35.75 -18.00
N LEU A 335 13.90 -34.74 -17.43
CA LEU A 335 14.75 -34.91 -16.25
C LEU A 335 13.92 -35.32 -15.04
N CYS A 336 12.78 -34.67 -14.80
CA CYS A 336 11.89 -35.05 -13.70
C CYS A 336 11.47 -36.53 -13.84
N LEU A 337 11.04 -36.93 -15.03
CA LEU A 337 10.64 -38.31 -15.32
C LEU A 337 11.78 -39.31 -15.08
N LYS A 338 12.99 -39.01 -15.57
CA LYS A 338 14.18 -39.87 -15.39
C LYS A 338 14.55 -40.09 -13.92
N PHE A 339 14.34 -39.10 -13.06
CA PHE A 339 14.60 -39.18 -11.62
C PHE A 339 13.40 -39.69 -10.80
N GLY A 340 12.28 -40.03 -11.47
CA GLY A 340 11.04 -40.44 -10.81
C GLY A 340 10.43 -39.33 -9.96
N ALA A 341 10.56 -38.08 -10.40
CA ALA A 341 10.04 -36.88 -9.76
C ALA A 341 8.91 -36.26 -10.60
N LYS A 342 8.04 -35.50 -9.93
CA LYS A 342 6.98 -34.71 -10.56
C LYS A 342 7.46 -33.28 -10.76
N GLY A 343 7.46 -32.82 -12.00
CA GLY A 343 7.71 -31.44 -12.37
C GLY A 343 6.41 -30.67 -12.57
N TYR A 344 6.26 -29.49 -11.97
CA TYR A 344 5.10 -28.61 -12.18
C TYR A 344 5.54 -27.29 -12.81
N TYR A 345 4.78 -26.83 -13.80
CA TYR A 345 5.07 -25.58 -14.49
C TYR A 345 4.40 -24.38 -13.79
N VAL A 346 5.20 -23.39 -13.41
CA VAL A 346 4.72 -22.19 -12.72
C VAL A 346 4.34 -21.13 -13.73
N LEU A 347 3.19 -20.47 -13.55
CA LEU A 347 2.81 -19.28 -14.30
C LEU A 347 3.48 -18.03 -13.68
N PRO A 348 3.87 -17.01 -14.46
CA PRO A 348 4.51 -15.81 -13.91
C PRO A 348 3.65 -15.11 -12.84
N ARG A 349 4.31 -14.51 -11.85
CA ARG A 349 3.62 -13.83 -10.75
C ARG A 349 2.85 -12.59 -11.22
N ILE A 350 3.41 -11.84 -12.16
CA ILE A 350 2.83 -10.62 -12.72
C ILE A 350 2.68 -10.79 -14.23
N ILE A 351 1.44 -10.70 -14.71
CA ILE A 351 1.07 -10.92 -16.12
C ILE A 351 0.41 -9.65 -16.65
N HIS A 352 0.98 -9.08 -17.71
CA HIS A 352 0.34 -8.06 -18.53
C HIS A 352 -0.41 -8.70 -19.71
N GLU A 353 -1.46 -8.05 -20.19
CA GLU A 353 -2.32 -8.55 -21.28
C GLU A 353 -1.52 -9.03 -22.51
N HIS A 354 -0.55 -8.25 -22.96
CA HIS A 354 0.29 -8.57 -24.13
C HIS A 354 1.17 -9.82 -23.95
N GLN A 355 1.34 -10.30 -22.72
CA GLN A 355 2.15 -11.48 -22.39
C GLN A 355 1.33 -12.77 -22.41
N ILE A 356 0.00 -12.68 -22.32
CA ILE A 356 -0.91 -13.83 -22.25
C ILE A 356 -0.67 -14.84 -23.39
N PRO A 357 -0.54 -14.43 -24.68
CA PRO A 357 -0.33 -15.41 -25.77
C PRO A 357 0.98 -16.21 -25.62
N GLN A 358 2.03 -15.59 -25.09
CA GLN A 358 3.31 -16.26 -24.88
C GLN A 358 3.22 -17.24 -23.69
N ILE A 359 2.51 -16.87 -22.62
CA ILE A 359 2.31 -17.72 -21.44
C ILE A 359 1.42 -18.92 -21.78
N GLU A 360 0.36 -18.72 -22.58
CA GLU A 360 -0.49 -19.81 -23.09
C GLU A 360 0.34 -20.83 -23.88
N LYS A 361 1.21 -20.32 -24.77
CA LYS A 361 2.13 -21.16 -25.55
C LYS A 361 3.08 -21.97 -24.66
N GLN A 362 3.62 -21.35 -23.62
CA GLN A 362 4.46 -22.02 -22.63
C GLN A 362 3.72 -23.12 -21.87
N CYS A 363 2.48 -22.86 -21.44
CA CYS A 363 1.64 -23.84 -20.78
C CYS A 363 1.30 -25.02 -21.70
N SER A 364 1.08 -24.76 -22.99
CA SER A 364 0.86 -25.77 -24.03
C SER A 364 2.10 -26.65 -24.24
N TRP A 365 3.30 -26.06 -24.30
CA TRP A 365 4.55 -26.83 -24.34
C TRP A 365 4.76 -27.67 -23.09
N ALA A 366 4.48 -27.12 -21.91
CA ALA A 366 4.54 -27.87 -20.66
C ALA A 366 3.56 -29.05 -20.65
N LYS A 367 2.34 -28.86 -21.19
CA LYS A 367 1.34 -29.93 -21.35
C LYS A 367 1.87 -31.05 -22.25
N GLN A 368 2.43 -30.69 -23.41
CA GLN A 368 3.02 -31.64 -24.37
C GLN A 368 4.22 -32.38 -23.78
N ALA A 369 5.02 -31.72 -22.95
CA ALA A 369 6.16 -32.29 -22.25
C ALA A 369 5.76 -33.22 -21.09
N GLY A 370 4.48 -33.25 -20.69
CA GLY A 370 3.98 -34.13 -19.63
C GLY A 370 4.30 -33.66 -18.22
N VAL A 371 4.27 -32.35 -17.95
CA VAL A 371 4.34 -31.85 -16.57
C VAL A 371 3.19 -32.38 -15.71
N ALA A 372 3.43 -32.58 -14.43
CA ALA A 372 2.46 -33.15 -13.48
C ALA A 372 1.31 -32.18 -13.12
N GLY A 373 1.46 -30.90 -13.43
CA GLY A 373 0.46 -29.87 -13.20
C GLY A 373 1.05 -28.48 -13.27
N TYR A 374 0.30 -27.51 -12.76
CA TYR A 374 0.60 -26.08 -12.89
C TYR A 374 0.49 -25.34 -11.57
N MET A 375 1.16 -24.20 -11.44
CA MET A 375 1.06 -23.35 -10.26
C MET A 375 0.67 -21.93 -10.67
N ALA A 376 -0.37 -21.40 -10.01
CA ALA A 376 -0.90 -20.06 -10.26
C ALA A 376 -0.66 -19.13 -9.07
N SER A 377 -0.13 -17.94 -9.32
CA SER A 377 0.30 -17.00 -8.28
C SER A 377 -0.56 -15.73 -8.17
N ASN A 378 -1.61 -15.58 -8.98
CA ASN A 378 -2.54 -14.45 -8.91
C ASN A 378 -3.94 -14.84 -9.43
N PRO A 379 -5.01 -14.06 -9.13
CA PRO A 379 -6.37 -14.39 -9.56
C PRO A 379 -6.57 -14.54 -11.08
N GLY A 380 -5.85 -13.75 -11.88
CA GLY A 380 -5.87 -13.88 -13.34
C GLY A 380 -5.29 -15.22 -13.79
N ALA A 381 -4.15 -15.62 -13.24
CA ALA A 381 -3.55 -16.93 -13.52
C ALA A 381 -4.46 -18.10 -13.12
N LEU A 382 -5.21 -17.98 -12.02
CA LEU A 382 -6.21 -18.99 -11.63
C LEU A 382 -7.32 -19.13 -12.68
N GLN A 383 -7.81 -18.01 -13.20
CA GLN A 383 -8.82 -18.00 -14.25
C GLN A 383 -8.26 -18.58 -15.56
N LEU A 384 -7.05 -18.19 -15.96
CA LEU A 384 -6.38 -18.72 -17.16
C LEU A 384 -6.15 -20.23 -17.07
N CYS A 385 -5.76 -20.77 -15.91
CA CYS A 385 -5.65 -22.21 -15.70
C CYS A 385 -6.97 -22.95 -16.01
N ARG A 386 -8.12 -22.35 -15.66
CA ARG A 386 -9.44 -22.94 -15.92
C ARG A 386 -9.82 -22.82 -17.40
N GLU A 387 -9.63 -21.64 -17.99
CA GLU A 387 -9.98 -21.36 -19.39
C GLU A 387 -9.17 -22.21 -20.38
N TRP A 388 -7.88 -22.41 -20.10
CA TRP A 388 -7.01 -23.23 -20.95
C TRP A 388 -7.11 -24.73 -20.67
N GLY A 389 -7.98 -25.15 -19.74
CA GLY A 389 -8.13 -26.55 -19.36
C GLY A 389 -6.81 -27.15 -18.86
N LEU A 390 -6.07 -26.39 -18.05
CA LEU A 390 -4.89 -26.88 -17.36
C LEU A 390 -5.34 -27.78 -16.21
N GLU A 391 -4.86 -29.01 -16.19
CA GLU A 391 -5.23 -29.98 -15.16
C GLU A 391 -4.28 -29.87 -13.95
N HIS A 392 -4.74 -30.32 -12.79
CA HIS A 392 -3.92 -30.42 -11.57
C HIS A 392 -3.22 -29.13 -11.13
N TRP A 393 -3.87 -27.97 -11.29
CA TRP A 393 -3.29 -26.71 -10.85
C TRP A 393 -3.41 -26.51 -9.33
N MET A 394 -2.42 -25.82 -8.77
CA MET A 394 -2.31 -25.44 -7.36
C MET A 394 -2.04 -23.95 -7.20
N THR A 395 -2.16 -23.45 -5.97
CA THR A 395 -1.86 -22.04 -5.68
C THR A 395 -0.43 -21.84 -5.21
N ASP A 396 0.12 -20.69 -5.58
CA ASP A 396 1.35 -20.17 -5.01
C ASP A 396 1.06 -19.20 -3.85
N TRP A 397 2.08 -18.95 -3.02
CA TRP A 397 1.96 -18.09 -1.84
C TRP A 397 1.55 -16.63 -2.09
N PRO A 398 1.86 -15.97 -3.24
CA PRO A 398 1.47 -14.58 -3.48
C PRO A 398 -0.04 -14.34 -3.58
N LEU A 399 -0.86 -15.39 -3.65
CA LEU A 399 -2.32 -15.30 -3.55
C LEU A 399 -2.81 -14.92 -2.15
N ASN A 400 -1.90 -14.87 -1.16
CA ASN A 400 -2.19 -14.44 0.20
C ASN A 400 -3.36 -15.20 0.83
N LEU A 401 -3.31 -16.54 0.75
CA LEU A 401 -4.29 -17.38 1.43
C LEU A 401 -4.06 -17.31 2.94
N MET A 402 -4.84 -16.45 3.60
CA MET A 402 -4.71 -16.10 5.03
C MET A 402 -5.95 -16.43 5.87
N ASN A 403 -7.01 -16.97 5.27
CA ASN A 403 -8.23 -17.35 5.98
C ASN A 403 -8.97 -18.48 5.24
N HIS A 404 -9.83 -19.19 5.96
CA HIS A 404 -10.64 -20.29 5.39
C HIS A 404 -11.53 -19.83 4.24
N SER A 405 -12.05 -18.61 4.25
CA SER A 405 -12.91 -18.11 3.16
C SER A 405 -12.17 -18.06 1.82
N ALA A 406 -10.92 -17.59 1.81
CA ALA A 406 -10.08 -17.60 0.62
C ALA A 406 -9.77 -19.04 0.19
N MET A 407 -9.42 -19.91 1.14
CA MET A 407 -9.15 -21.33 0.86
C MET A 407 -10.36 -22.04 0.24
N HIS A 408 -11.57 -21.83 0.78
CA HIS A 408 -12.81 -22.42 0.25
C HIS A 408 -13.13 -21.93 -1.16
N LEU A 409 -12.97 -20.63 -1.42
CA LEU A 409 -13.18 -20.07 -2.76
C LEU A 409 -12.25 -20.74 -3.78
N ILE A 410 -10.97 -20.81 -3.47
CA ILE A 410 -9.96 -21.38 -4.37
C ILE A 410 -10.13 -22.89 -4.54
N LYS A 411 -10.46 -23.63 -3.46
CA LYS A 411 -10.82 -25.06 -3.52
C LYS A 411 -12.02 -25.26 -4.45
N ALA A 412 -13.06 -24.44 -4.32
CA ALA A 412 -14.25 -24.50 -5.16
C ALA A 412 -13.97 -24.18 -6.64
N MET A 413 -12.94 -23.37 -6.92
CA MET A 413 -12.49 -23.11 -8.30
C MET A 413 -11.81 -24.34 -8.94
N GLY A 414 -11.36 -25.32 -8.15
CA GLY A 414 -10.81 -26.59 -8.63
C GLY A 414 -9.34 -26.86 -8.25
N ALA A 415 -8.75 -26.05 -7.38
CA ALA A 415 -7.36 -26.22 -6.94
C ALA A 415 -7.13 -27.61 -6.33
N LYS A 416 -5.95 -28.20 -6.58
CA LYS A 416 -5.56 -29.51 -6.00
C LYS A 416 -4.68 -29.41 -4.77
N ARG A 417 -4.06 -28.25 -4.54
CA ARG A 417 -3.22 -27.94 -3.38
C ARG A 417 -3.25 -26.43 -3.13
N LEU A 418 -3.22 -26.04 -1.87
CA LEU A 418 -3.21 -24.64 -1.46
C LEU A 418 -1.89 -24.29 -0.77
N CYS A 419 -1.12 -23.36 -1.35
CA CYS A 419 0.00 -22.76 -0.64
C CYS A 419 -0.48 -21.60 0.24
N LEU A 420 -0.21 -21.70 1.53
CA LEU A 420 -0.54 -20.70 2.53
C LEU A 420 0.42 -19.50 2.47
N SER A 421 -0.07 -18.34 2.94
CA SER A 421 0.78 -17.13 3.04
C SER A 421 1.92 -17.34 4.06
N PRO A 422 3.16 -16.91 3.75
CA PRO A 422 4.27 -16.92 4.69
C PRO A 422 4.12 -15.87 5.83
N GLU A 423 3.08 -15.04 5.77
CA GLU A 423 2.73 -14.05 6.79
C GLU A 423 1.82 -14.62 7.90
N LEU A 424 1.38 -15.88 7.79
CA LEU A 424 0.63 -16.54 8.84
C LEU A 424 1.50 -16.92 10.03
N THR A 425 0.92 -16.84 11.22
CA THR A 425 1.52 -17.41 12.43
C THR A 425 1.31 -18.92 12.48
N PHE A 426 2.12 -19.59 13.29
CA PHE A 426 2.01 -21.02 13.55
C PHE A 426 0.59 -21.41 14.02
N ASP A 427 0.02 -20.64 14.96
CA ASP A 427 -1.31 -20.91 15.51
C ASP A 427 -2.41 -20.75 14.45
N GLN A 428 -2.26 -19.79 13.54
CA GLN A 428 -3.18 -19.64 12.42
C GLN A 428 -3.10 -20.83 11.46
N ILE A 429 -1.90 -21.31 11.14
CA ILE A 429 -1.71 -22.49 10.29
C ILE A 429 -2.29 -23.74 10.98
N MET A 430 -2.08 -23.92 12.29
CA MET A 430 -2.70 -25.01 13.07
C MET A 430 -4.23 -25.00 12.92
N GLY A 431 -4.86 -23.82 13.04
CA GLY A 431 -6.32 -23.65 12.87
C GLY A 431 -6.82 -23.88 11.44
N MET A 432 -5.92 -23.92 10.45
CA MET A 432 -6.24 -24.21 9.04
C MET A 432 -5.97 -25.65 8.65
N GLY A 433 -5.31 -26.45 9.48
CA GLY A 433 -4.78 -27.78 9.10
C GLY A 433 -5.81 -28.88 8.85
N ASP A 434 -7.07 -28.69 9.27
CA ASP A 434 -8.15 -29.67 9.10
C ASP A 434 -8.92 -29.41 7.80
N GLN A 435 -8.35 -29.81 6.66
CA GLN A 435 -8.91 -29.57 5.33
C GLN A 435 -8.76 -30.79 4.42
N ASP A 436 -9.78 -31.10 3.63
CA ASP A 436 -9.70 -32.18 2.61
C ASP A 436 -8.85 -31.81 1.37
N ILE A 437 -8.03 -30.76 1.47
CA ILE A 437 -7.13 -30.35 0.40
C ILE A 437 -5.70 -30.22 0.95
N PRO A 438 -4.69 -30.79 0.28
CA PRO A 438 -3.30 -30.65 0.68
C PRO A 438 -2.88 -29.19 0.85
N LEU A 439 -2.30 -28.87 2.00
CA LEU A 439 -1.73 -27.55 2.30
C LEU A 439 -0.21 -27.58 2.14
N GLU A 440 0.33 -26.52 1.55
CA GLU A 440 1.75 -26.23 1.40
C GLU A 440 2.14 -24.97 2.16
N ALA A 441 3.34 -24.94 2.74
CA ALA A 441 3.88 -23.72 3.33
C ALA A 441 5.38 -23.55 3.00
N VAL A 442 5.83 -22.30 2.85
CA VAL A 442 7.25 -22.00 2.64
C VAL A 442 8.02 -22.14 3.95
N ILE A 443 9.00 -23.04 3.96
CA ILE A 443 9.83 -23.34 5.12
C ILE A 443 11.27 -22.85 4.99
N HIS A 444 11.72 -22.53 3.77
CA HIS A 444 13.09 -22.07 3.55
C HIS A 444 13.23 -21.21 2.29
N GLY A 445 14.15 -20.26 2.29
CA GLY A 445 14.54 -19.48 1.11
C GLY A 445 14.41 -17.97 1.28
N ARG A 446 14.88 -17.22 0.29
CA ARG A 446 14.78 -15.76 0.30
C ARG A 446 13.47 -15.32 -0.33
N LEU A 447 12.54 -14.81 0.47
CA LEU A 447 11.29 -14.25 -0.03
C LEU A 447 11.52 -12.84 -0.63
N PRO A 448 10.88 -12.50 -1.76
CA PRO A 448 10.93 -11.16 -2.31
C PRO A 448 10.17 -10.18 -1.40
N LEU A 449 10.84 -9.08 -1.03
CA LEU A 449 10.25 -7.97 -0.29
C LEU A 449 9.47 -7.02 -1.19
N MET A 450 9.99 -6.79 -2.41
CA MET A 450 9.42 -5.80 -3.31
C MET A 450 9.68 -6.19 -4.76
N ILE A 451 8.67 -6.01 -5.62
CA ILE A 451 8.80 -6.12 -7.08
C ILE A 451 8.38 -4.78 -7.68
N LEU A 452 9.24 -4.19 -8.52
CA LEU A 452 9.05 -2.86 -9.09
C LEU A 452 9.21 -2.90 -10.61
N GLU A 453 8.40 -2.14 -11.36
CA GLU A 453 8.63 -1.90 -12.80
C GLU A 453 9.91 -1.06 -13.06
N HIS A 454 10.55 -0.52 -12.01
CA HIS A 454 11.75 0.30 -12.12
C HIS A 454 13.03 -0.55 -12.04
N CYS A 455 13.67 -0.80 -13.18
CA CYS A 455 14.93 -1.54 -13.26
C CYS A 455 16.08 -0.73 -12.65
N LEU A 456 16.54 -1.08 -11.44
CA LEU A 456 17.61 -0.34 -10.75
C LEU A 456 18.95 -0.39 -11.51
N PRO A 457 19.50 -1.55 -11.91
CA PRO A 457 20.77 -1.58 -12.64
C PRO A 457 20.68 -0.88 -14.00
N GLY A 458 19.57 -1.08 -14.73
CA GLY A 458 19.32 -0.38 -15.99
C GLY A 458 19.33 1.14 -15.81
N SER A 459 18.65 1.62 -14.77
CA SER A 459 18.49 3.05 -14.51
C SER A 459 19.73 3.69 -13.87
N LEU A 460 20.58 2.95 -13.16
CA LEU A 460 21.75 3.50 -12.45
C LEU A 460 23.03 3.43 -13.29
N ILE A 461 23.24 2.32 -13.98
CA ILE A 461 24.49 2.04 -14.71
C ILE A 461 24.25 1.59 -16.16
N GLY A 462 23.00 1.41 -16.56
CA GLY A 462 22.61 0.94 -17.90
C GLY A 462 22.17 2.03 -18.87
N ASN A 463 22.23 3.32 -18.48
CA ASN A 463 21.78 4.47 -19.27
C ASN A 463 20.28 4.48 -19.62
N ASP A 464 19.45 3.68 -18.94
CA ASP A 464 17.99 3.61 -19.17
C ASP A 464 17.32 4.95 -18.80
N GLY A 465 16.69 5.60 -19.80
CA GLY A 465 16.11 6.94 -19.68
C GLY A 465 16.87 8.06 -20.40
N SER A 466 18.06 7.82 -20.95
CA SER A 466 18.91 8.86 -21.56
C SER A 466 18.75 9.07 -23.09
N ASN A 467 17.60 8.71 -23.68
CA ASN A 467 17.41 8.55 -25.15
C ASN A 467 18.38 7.53 -25.81
N ARG A 468 19.04 6.67 -25.02
CA ARG A 468 19.94 5.61 -25.47
C ARG A 468 19.37 4.24 -25.11
N GLN A 469 19.70 3.23 -25.91
CA GLN A 469 19.33 1.85 -25.63
C GLN A 469 20.04 1.35 -24.37
N CYS A 470 19.30 0.69 -23.47
CA CYS A 470 19.83 0.16 -22.22
C CYS A 470 20.97 -0.84 -22.48
N GLY A 471 22.11 -0.66 -21.79
CA GLY A 471 23.29 -1.54 -21.89
C GLY A 471 23.13 -2.93 -21.25
N GLN A 472 21.95 -3.23 -20.71
CA GLN A 472 21.60 -4.50 -20.07
C GLN A 472 22.55 -4.99 -18.95
N PRO A 473 23.01 -4.11 -18.03
CA PRO A 473 23.96 -4.48 -16.96
C PRO A 473 23.41 -5.56 -16.03
N CYS A 474 22.08 -5.64 -15.89
CA CYS A 474 21.36 -6.67 -15.14
C CYS A 474 21.74 -8.12 -15.50
N ARG A 475 22.24 -8.38 -16.72
CA ARG A 475 22.66 -9.73 -17.16
C ARG A 475 23.90 -10.25 -16.43
N GLN A 476 24.72 -9.36 -15.85
CA GLN A 476 25.89 -9.77 -15.07
C GLN A 476 25.49 -10.34 -13.70
N GLY A 477 24.28 -10.02 -13.21
CA GLY A 477 23.80 -10.42 -11.88
C GLY A 477 24.61 -9.82 -10.74
N GLY A 478 24.33 -10.29 -9.51
CA GLY A 478 25.12 -9.94 -8.33
C GLY A 478 24.88 -8.54 -7.76
N PHE A 479 23.75 -7.90 -8.09
CA PHE A 479 23.38 -6.61 -7.53
C PHE A 479 22.81 -6.76 -6.12
N THR A 480 23.03 -5.75 -5.28
CA THR A 480 22.58 -5.73 -3.89
C THR A 480 22.34 -4.30 -3.45
N LEU A 481 21.28 -4.08 -2.65
CA LEU A 481 21.09 -2.83 -1.90
C LEU A 481 21.62 -3.02 -0.48
N GLU A 482 22.40 -2.05 0.00
CA GLU A 482 22.87 -2.03 1.38
C GLU A 482 22.12 -0.92 2.15
N ASP A 483 21.56 -1.25 3.31
CA ASP A 483 20.90 -0.28 4.17
C ASP A 483 21.87 0.35 5.19
N ARG A 484 21.36 1.26 6.03
CA ARG A 484 22.13 1.93 7.09
C ARG A 484 22.65 0.99 8.20
N MET A 485 22.10 -0.22 8.29
CA MET A 485 22.50 -1.26 9.25
C MET A 485 23.41 -2.32 8.59
N HIS A 486 23.86 -2.07 7.36
CA HIS A 486 24.67 -2.98 6.54
C HIS A 486 23.97 -4.30 6.16
N PHE A 487 22.64 -4.36 6.23
CA PHE A 487 21.89 -5.47 5.64
C PHE A 487 21.97 -5.37 4.12
N ARG A 488 22.26 -6.51 3.49
CA ARG A 488 22.40 -6.63 2.04
C ARG A 488 21.22 -7.36 1.44
N PHE A 489 20.41 -6.62 0.69
CA PHE A 489 19.20 -7.10 0.02
C PHE A 489 19.54 -7.46 -1.43
N PRO A 490 19.53 -8.75 -1.81
CA PRO A 490 19.82 -9.15 -3.19
C PRO A 490 18.83 -8.54 -4.17
N VAL A 491 19.33 -8.14 -5.33
CA VAL A 491 18.54 -7.52 -6.38
C VAL A 491 18.70 -8.30 -7.68
N GLU A 492 17.58 -8.76 -8.22
CA GLU A 492 17.50 -9.48 -9.49
C GLU A 492 16.53 -8.76 -10.45
N GLN A 493 16.73 -8.91 -11.75
CA GLN A 493 15.80 -8.41 -12.77
C GLN A 493 15.17 -9.57 -13.51
N ASP A 494 13.85 -9.58 -13.59
CA ASP A 494 13.14 -10.57 -14.39
C ASP A 494 13.25 -10.30 -15.90
N MET A 495 12.73 -11.23 -16.69
CA MET A 495 12.75 -11.15 -18.16
C MET A 495 12.05 -9.90 -18.72
N ASP A 496 11.13 -9.31 -17.95
CA ASP A 496 10.34 -8.11 -18.30
C ASP A 496 10.95 -6.81 -17.76
N CYS A 497 12.18 -6.89 -17.26
CA CYS A 497 12.92 -5.78 -16.65
C CYS A 497 12.29 -5.25 -15.36
N ARG A 498 11.46 -6.03 -14.67
CA ARG A 498 11.03 -5.70 -13.32
C ARG A 498 12.13 -6.04 -12.33
N ASN A 499 12.29 -5.20 -11.32
CA ASN A 499 13.29 -5.31 -10.29
C ASN A 499 12.72 -6.01 -9.05
N TRP A 500 13.31 -7.16 -8.71
CA TRP A 500 12.99 -7.95 -7.54
C TRP A 500 14.02 -7.67 -6.44
N ILE A 501 13.55 -7.20 -5.28
CA ILE A 501 14.35 -6.97 -4.08
C ILE A 501 14.03 -8.08 -3.10
N PHE A 502 15.02 -8.89 -2.75
CA PHE A 502 14.88 -10.00 -1.82
C PHE A 502 15.22 -9.61 -0.39
N ASN A 503 14.69 -10.35 0.58
CA ASN A 503 15.05 -10.18 1.98
C ASN A 503 16.56 -10.46 2.18
N ALA A 504 17.18 -9.68 3.06
CA ALA A 504 18.60 -9.85 3.40
C ALA A 504 18.83 -11.17 4.13
N LYS A 505 17.94 -11.50 5.09
CA LYS A 505 17.97 -12.77 5.82
C LYS A 505 17.15 -13.83 5.09
N THR A 506 17.63 -15.06 5.12
CA THR A 506 16.92 -16.22 4.56
C THR A 506 15.85 -16.68 5.53
N HIS A 507 14.62 -16.92 5.05
CA HIS A 507 13.60 -17.59 5.86
C HIS A 507 14.04 -19.03 6.11
N SER A 508 13.94 -19.52 7.35
CA SER A 508 14.22 -20.93 7.67
C SER A 508 13.43 -21.39 8.89
N MET A 509 12.73 -22.51 8.71
CA MET A 509 11.99 -23.23 9.74
C MET A 509 12.65 -24.56 10.12
N LEU A 510 13.92 -24.77 9.76
CA LEU A 510 14.63 -26.03 9.99
C LEU A 510 14.52 -26.51 11.44
N GLU A 511 14.81 -25.64 12.41
CA GLU A 511 14.79 -25.93 13.85
C GLU A 511 13.37 -26.19 14.40
N TYR A 512 12.35 -25.81 13.64
CA TYR A 512 10.94 -25.85 14.04
C TYR A 512 10.13 -26.87 13.23
N LEU A 513 10.80 -27.66 12.39
CA LEU A 513 10.15 -28.64 11.52
C LEU A 513 9.26 -29.64 12.28
N PRO A 514 9.63 -30.16 13.48
CA PRO A 514 8.75 -31.03 14.26
C PRO A 514 7.44 -30.36 14.65
N LYS A 515 7.46 -29.04 14.93
CA LYS A 515 6.23 -28.29 15.22
C LYS A 515 5.37 -28.17 13.96
N LEU A 516 5.98 -27.85 12.83
CA LEU A 516 5.27 -27.71 11.54
C LEU A 516 4.63 -29.02 11.08
N LEU A 517 5.22 -30.17 11.40
CA LEU A 517 4.60 -31.48 11.09
C LEU A 517 3.28 -31.71 11.85
N LEU A 518 3.00 -30.94 12.91
CA LEU A 518 1.74 -31.01 13.66
C LEU A 518 0.61 -30.21 13.00
N THR A 519 0.91 -29.24 12.12
CA THR A 519 -0.04 -28.23 11.63
C THR A 519 -0.98 -28.67 10.51
N GLY A 520 -0.99 -29.96 10.17
CA GLY A 520 -1.80 -30.49 9.05
C GLY A 520 -1.23 -30.17 7.66
N LEU A 521 -0.08 -29.48 7.60
CA LEU A 521 0.67 -29.29 6.36
C LEU A 521 1.13 -30.64 5.81
N SER A 522 1.02 -30.79 4.49
CA SER A 522 1.49 -31.98 3.76
C SER A 522 2.71 -31.69 2.92
N HIS A 523 2.90 -30.42 2.52
CA HIS A 523 3.99 -30.00 1.65
C HIS A 523 4.78 -28.86 2.31
N PHE A 524 6.10 -28.97 2.25
CA PHE A 524 7.02 -28.01 2.83
C PHE A 524 7.92 -27.50 1.71
N ARG A 525 7.74 -26.23 1.33
CA ARG A 525 8.41 -25.66 0.16
C ARG A 525 9.70 -24.94 0.51
N VAL A 526 10.73 -25.23 -0.27
CA VAL A 526 11.97 -24.44 -0.34
C VAL A 526 11.93 -23.55 -1.58
N GLU A 527 12.13 -22.25 -1.38
CA GLU A 527 12.24 -21.22 -2.42
C GLU A 527 13.70 -21.02 -2.82
N ALA A 528 14.09 -21.51 -4.00
CA ALA A 528 15.47 -21.51 -4.47
C ALA A 528 15.64 -20.90 -5.87
N MET A 529 14.68 -20.07 -6.30
CA MET A 529 14.64 -19.50 -7.64
C MET A 529 15.89 -18.67 -7.97
N ASN A 530 16.48 -18.01 -6.97
CA ASN A 530 17.70 -17.21 -7.08
C ASN A 530 18.91 -17.83 -6.37
N GLU A 531 18.93 -19.15 -6.14
CA GLU A 531 20.05 -19.82 -5.45
C GLU A 531 20.90 -20.64 -6.41
N LYS A 532 22.15 -20.95 -6.02
CA LYS A 532 23.07 -21.75 -6.85
C LYS A 532 22.86 -23.24 -6.61
N ALA A 533 23.21 -24.07 -7.59
CA ALA A 533 23.10 -25.54 -7.51
C ALA A 533 23.70 -26.14 -6.21
N GLY A 534 24.89 -25.69 -5.79
CA GLY A 534 25.50 -26.17 -4.54
C GLY A 534 24.70 -25.84 -3.28
N TRP A 535 24.10 -24.64 -3.21
CA TRP A 535 23.21 -24.26 -2.12
C TRP A 535 21.94 -25.13 -2.12
N ILE A 536 21.36 -25.36 -3.31
CA ILE A 536 20.15 -26.18 -3.47
C ILE A 536 20.40 -27.60 -2.96
N TYR A 537 21.52 -28.19 -3.33
CA TYR A 537 21.89 -29.54 -2.89
C TYR A 537 22.02 -29.62 -1.37
N GLN A 538 22.78 -28.70 -0.75
CA GLN A 538 22.98 -28.68 0.71
C GLN A 538 21.69 -28.46 1.50
N VAL A 539 20.83 -27.54 1.06
CA VAL A 539 19.52 -27.30 1.71
C VAL A 539 18.61 -28.51 1.56
N SER A 540 18.62 -29.15 0.38
CA SER A 540 17.82 -30.36 0.15
C SER A 540 18.23 -31.50 1.10
N GLU A 541 19.52 -31.82 1.19
CA GLU A 541 20.03 -32.84 2.11
C GLU A 541 19.70 -32.50 3.57
N ALA A 542 19.86 -31.24 3.97
CA ALA A 542 19.59 -30.82 5.34
C ALA A 542 18.11 -31.01 5.70
N TYR A 543 17.18 -30.62 4.84
CA TYR A 543 15.75 -30.77 5.13
C TYR A 543 15.26 -32.21 5.03
N GLN A 544 15.78 -33.03 4.10
CA GLN A 544 15.45 -34.45 4.07
C GLN A 544 15.92 -35.15 5.35
N THR A 545 17.17 -34.91 5.76
CA THR A 545 17.71 -35.43 7.02
C THR A 545 16.88 -34.94 8.21
N ALA A 546 16.49 -33.67 8.23
CA ALA A 546 15.65 -33.12 9.29
C ALA A 546 14.25 -33.76 9.32
N LEU A 547 13.62 -34.00 8.17
CA LEU A 547 12.32 -34.69 8.10
C LEU A 547 12.41 -36.12 8.65
N GLU A 548 13.50 -36.85 8.35
CA GLU A 548 13.72 -38.20 8.87
C GLU A 548 14.01 -38.22 10.38
N LEU A 549 14.62 -37.16 10.91
CA LEU A 549 14.97 -37.03 12.32
C LEU A 549 13.85 -36.44 13.17
N ALA A 550 12.85 -35.79 12.56
CA ALA A 550 11.79 -35.13 13.29
C ALA A 550 11.05 -36.12 14.21
N GLY A 551 10.97 -35.79 15.50
CA GLY A 551 10.38 -36.65 16.52
C GLY A 551 11.29 -37.74 17.09
N LYS A 552 12.53 -37.91 16.58
CA LYS A 552 13.51 -38.87 17.12
C LYS A 552 14.37 -38.25 18.24
N PRO A 553 14.91 -39.04 19.19
CA PRO A 553 15.74 -38.54 20.29
C PRO A 553 16.97 -37.73 19.84
N GLN A 554 17.53 -38.09 18.68
CA GLN A 554 18.72 -37.44 18.10
C GLN A 554 18.44 -36.05 17.51
N TRP A 555 17.18 -35.62 17.41
CA TRP A 555 16.77 -34.36 16.78
C TRP A 555 17.58 -33.16 17.29
N LYS A 556 17.66 -32.98 18.61
CA LYS A 556 18.24 -31.76 19.23
C LYS A 556 19.70 -31.55 18.86
N GLU A 557 20.48 -32.61 18.80
CA GLU A 557 21.92 -32.56 18.47
C GLU A 557 22.12 -32.41 16.96
N GLN A 558 21.44 -33.23 16.17
CA GLN A 558 21.62 -33.27 14.72
C GLN A 558 21.12 -31.99 14.03
N VAL A 559 19.99 -31.42 14.46
CA VAL A 559 19.45 -30.20 13.86
C VAL A 559 20.40 -29.01 14.04
N LYS A 560 21.17 -28.98 15.14
CA LYS A 560 22.19 -27.96 15.38
C LYS A 560 23.33 -28.08 14.36
N HIS A 561 23.80 -29.29 14.08
CA HIS A 561 24.83 -29.51 13.06
C HIS A 561 24.33 -29.20 11.65
N LEU A 562 23.08 -29.56 11.34
CA LEU A 562 22.45 -29.17 10.07
C LEU A 562 22.37 -27.65 9.94
N ARG A 563 22.02 -26.96 11.04
CA ARG A 563 21.97 -25.50 11.07
C ARG A 563 23.34 -24.86 10.85
N GLU A 564 24.37 -25.32 11.55
CA GLU A 564 25.76 -24.85 11.41
C GLU A 564 26.23 -24.96 9.95
N ARG A 565 25.95 -26.09 9.29
CA ARG A 565 26.24 -26.29 7.86
C ARG A 565 25.53 -25.28 6.96
N LEU A 566 24.26 -24.96 7.25
CA LEU A 566 23.50 -24.00 6.44
C LEU A 566 23.91 -22.54 6.66
N ASP A 567 24.44 -22.21 7.85
CA ASP A 567 24.99 -20.88 8.13
C ASP A 567 26.21 -20.57 7.23
N GLU A 568 27.03 -21.58 6.89
CA GLU A 568 28.19 -21.42 5.98
C GLU A 568 27.81 -20.91 4.57
N VAL A 569 26.63 -21.30 4.09
CA VAL A 569 26.09 -20.88 2.78
C VAL A 569 25.06 -19.75 2.87
N THR A 570 24.82 -19.24 4.07
CA THR A 570 23.84 -18.17 4.35
C THR A 570 24.43 -17.09 5.24
N PRO A 571 25.36 -16.25 4.73
CA PRO A 571 26.16 -15.34 5.56
C PRO A 571 25.37 -14.22 6.25
N GLN A 572 24.19 -13.85 5.75
CA GLN A 572 23.29 -12.87 6.38
C GLN A 572 22.45 -13.47 7.53
N GLY A 573 22.56 -14.79 7.73
CA GLY A 573 21.80 -15.55 8.71
C GLY A 573 20.33 -15.73 8.34
N PHE A 574 19.58 -16.25 9.31
CA PHE A 574 18.20 -16.68 9.12
C PHE A 574 17.19 -15.86 9.91
N THR A 575 15.93 -15.93 9.47
CA THR A 575 14.74 -15.45 10.16
C THR A 575 13.65 -16.52 10.12
N THR A 576 12.79 -16.57 11.13
CA THR A 576 11.59 -17.44 11.13
C THR A 576 10.38 -16.79 10.47
N GLY A 577 10.54 -15.56 9.95
CA GLY A 577 9.43 -14.78 9.40
C GLY A 577 8.33 -14.55 10.44
N HIS A 578 7.07 -14.62 9.99
CA HIS A 578 5.88 -14.36 10.80
C HIS A 578 5.36 -15.58 11.56
N TYR A 579 5.94 -16.76 11.36
CA TYR A 579 5.44 -18.01 11.98
C TYR A 579 5.42 -17.95 13.51
N PHE A 580 6.29 -17.16 14.15
CA PHE A 580 6.30 -16.94 15.61
C PHE A 580 6.09 -15.49 16.02
N ARG A 581 5.86 -14.60 15.06
CA ARG A 581 5.64 -13.18 15.29
C ARG A 581 4.46 -12.78 14.42
N GLY A 582 3.28 -12.68 15.02
CA GLY A 582 2.15 -12.05 14.36
C GLY A 582 2.58 -10.68 13.83
N VAL A 583 1.98 -10.24 12.73
CA VAL A 583 1.98 -8.81 12.42
C VAL A 583 1.17 -8.19 13.56
N ASP A 584 1.84 -7.60 14.54
CA ASP A 584 1.19 -7.08 15.75
C ASP A 584 -0.02 -6.24 15.32
N ASP A 585 -1.21 -6.62 15.81
CA ASP A 585 -2.41 -5.80 15.74
C ASP A 585 -2.04 -4.44 16.33
N PHE A 586 -2.07 -3.39 15.51
CA PHE A 586 -1.83 -1.99 15.90
C PHE A 586 -2.84 -1.47 16.94
N SER A 587 -3.70 -2.33 17.51
CA SER A 587 -4.72 -1.99 18.52
C SER A 587 -4.21 -2.01 19.96
N LYS A 588 -2.90 -2.17 20.20
CA LYS A 588 -2.29 -2.02 21.53
C LYS A 588 -1.20 -0.94 21.52
N ASN A 589 -1.61 0.31 21.37
CA ASN A 589 -0.92 1.48 21.91
C ASN A 589 -1.96 2.53 22.31
#